data_AF-A0A967YF41-F1
#
_entry.id   AF-A0A967YF41-F1
#
_cell.length_a   1.000
_cell.length_b   1.000
_cell.length_c   1.000
_cell.angle_alpha   90.00
_cell.angle_beta   90.00
_cell.angle_gamma   90.00
#
_symmetry.space_group_name_H-M   'P 1'
#
loop_
_entity.id
_entity.type
_entity.pdbx_description
1 polymer ?
#
loop_
_entity_poly.entity_id
_entity_poly.type
_entity_poly.pdbx_seq_one_letter_code
_entity_poly.pdbx_strand_id
1 'polypeptide(L)' 'RGTVEKVEAEWAWVKTKRSSACSSCASRHHCLTQGGDQMLVKAQNTARAKKGDEVEL' A
#
# COMPACT_ATOMS: atom_id res chain seq x y z
N ARG A 1 -1.37 -4.77 -6.72
CA ARG A 1 -0.32 -5.61 -6.08
C ARG A 1 0.79 -4.72 -5.56
N GLY A 2 1.21 -4.93 -4.33
CA GLY A 2 2.31 -4.21 -3.69
C GLY A 2 3.02 -5.10 -2.69
N THR A 3 4.14 -4.62 -2.15
CA THR A 3 4.96 -5.36 -1.19
C THR A 3 4.87 -4.69 0.18
N VAL A 4 4.66 -5.48 1.23
CA VAL A 4 4.63 -4.95 2.60
C VAL A 4 6.02 -4.44 2.99
N GLU A 5 6.13 -3.13 3.23
CA GLU A 5 7.38 -2.47 3.63
C GLU A 5 7.59 -2.52 5.15
N LYS A 6 6.51 -2.35 5.92
CA LYS A 6 6.52 -2.48 7.38
C LYS A 6 5.14 -2.86 7.92
N VAL A 7 5.11 -3.44 9.11
CA VAL A 7 3.90 -3.77 9.85
C VAL A 7 3.97 -3.07 11.21
N GLU A 8 2.89 -2.42 11.60
CA GLU A 8 2.72 -1.70 12.86
C GLU A 8 1.43 -2.17 13.53
N ALA A 9 1.57 -3.01 14.57
CA ALA A 9 0.45 -3.64 15.26
C ALA A 9 -0.54 -4.32 14.27
N GLU A 10 -1.75 -3.80 14.15
CA GLU A 10 -2.81 -4.31 13.26
C GLU A 10 -2.80 -3.68 11.86
N TRP A 11 -1.80 -2.85 11.53
CA TRP A 11 -1.70 -2.15 10.25
C TRP A 11 -0.46 -2.57 9.48
N ALA A 12 -0.58 -2.66 8.16
CA ALA A 12 0.52 -2.88 7.25
C ALA A 12 0.68 -1.67 6.32
N TRP A 13 1.93 -1.33 6.05
CA TRP A 13 2.32 -0.33 5.09
C TRP A 13 2.82 -1.05 3.86
N VAL A 14 2.10 -0.88 2.75
CA VAL A 14 2.37 -1.56 1.49
C VAL A 14 2.96 -0.57 0.51
N LYS A 15 4.16 -0.86 0.04
CA LYS A 15 4.78 -0.14 -1.06
C LYS A 15 4.25 -0.69 -2.36
N THR A 16 3.64 0.18 -3.15
CA THR A 16 3.13 -0.12 -4.48
C THR A 16 3.54 0.97 -5.45
N LYS A 17 3.31 0.72 -6.74
CA LYS A 17 3.37 1.76 -7.76
C LYS A 17 1.96 2.28 -8.05
N ARG A 18 1.84 3.55 -8.44
CA ARG A 18 0.63 4.09 -9.03
C ARG A 18 0.30 3.28 -10.28
N SER A 19 -0.82 2.55 -10.22
CA SER A 19 -1.40 1.93 -11.40
C SER A 19 -2.44 2.87 -12.01
N SER A 20 -2.91 2.57 -13.21
CA SER A 20 -4.03 3.29 -13.84
C SER A 20 -5.29 3.28 -12.96
N ALA A 21 -5.46 2.29 -12.09
CA ALA A 21 -6.56 2.23 -11.12
C ALA A 21 -6.48 3.33 -10.04
N CYS A 22 -5.28 3.85 -9.75
CA CYS A 22 -5.11 4.98 -8.83
C CYS A 22 -5.71 6.29 -9.38
N SER A 23 -5.82 6.43 -10.71
CA SER A 23 -6.39 7.62 -11.34
C SER A 23 -7.87 7.79 -11.02
N SER A 24 -8.61 6.68 -10.96
CA SER A 24 -10.04 6.61 -10.66
C SER A 24 -10.37 6.34 -9.19
N CYS A 25 -9.38 6.08 -8.34
CA CYS A 25 -9.60 5.79 -6.92
C CYS A 25 -9.98 7.07 -6.14
N ALA A 26 -11.18 7.09 -5.57
CA ALA A 26 -11.66 8.21 -4.75
C ALA A 26 -10.77 8.46 -3.51
N SER A 27 -10.19 7.39 -2.95
CA SER A 27 -9.32 7.44 -1.77
C SER A 27 -7.84 7.70 -2.09
N ARG A 28 -7.48 7.98 -3.34
CA ARG A 28 -6.10 8.27 -3.78
C ARG A 28 -5.44 9.44 -3.02
N HIS A 29 -6.23 10.29 -2.38
CA HIS A 29 -5.75 11.42 -1.59
C HIS A 29 -5.28 11.02 -0.17
N HIS A 30 -5.71 9.87 0.35
CA HIS A 30 -5.26 9.32 1.64
C HIS A 30 -3.95 8.53 1.54
N CYS A 31 -3.43 8.48 0.34
CA CYS A 31 -2.39 7.60 -0.11
C CYS A 31 -1.09 8.43 -0.13
N LEU A 32 -0.05 8.01 0.61
CA LEU A 32 1.21 8.74 0.66
C LEU A 32 2.03 8.47 -0.61
N THR A 33 2.30 9.51 -1.39
CA THR A 33 3.21 9.43 -2.53
C THR A 33 4.65 9.70 -2.08
N GLN A 34 5.56 8.76 -2.34
CA GLN A 34 6.99 8.89 -2.00
C GLN A 34 7.85 9.46 -3.14
N GLY A 35 7.22 10.01 -4.18
CA GLY A 35 7.89 10.56 -5.37
C GLY A 35 7.81 9.63 -6.58
N GLY A 36 7.68 10.22 -7.77
CA GLY A 36 7.43 9.49 -9.01
C GLY A 36 6.16 8.64 -8.92
N ASP A 37 6.24 7.40 -9.39
CA ASP A 37 5.14 6.44 -9.35
C ASP A 37 5.07 5.65 -8.03
N GLN A 38 5.94 5.89 -7.05
CA GLN A 38 5.94 5.14 -5.80
C GLN A 38 4.93 5.68 -4.78
N MET A 39 4.23 4.74 -4.14
CA MET A 39 3.00 4.95 -3.39
C MET A 39 3.05 4.03 -2.16
N LEU A 40 2.90 4.59 -0.96
CA LEU A 40 2.78 3.86 0.30
C LEU A 40 1.32 3.88 0.76
N VAL A 41 0.70 2.69 0.85
CA VAL A 41 -0.68 2.52 1.27
C VAL A 41 -0.69 1.94 2.68
N LYS A 42 -1.43 2.57 3.59
CA LYS A 42 -1.71 2.01 4.92
C LYS A 42 -2.99 1.21 4.86
N ALA A 43 -2.94 -0.07 5.18
CA ALA A 43 -4.08 -0.97 5.18
C ALA A 43 -4.13 -1.79 6.47
N GLN A 44 -5.33 -2.23 6.87
CA GLN A 44 -5.47 -3.09 8.04
C GLN A 44 -4.92 -4.48 7.70
N ASN A 45 -4.08 -5.02 8.58
CA ASN A 45 -3.37 -6.27 8.38
C ASN A 45 -4.18 -7.49 8.85
N THR A 46 -5.38 -7.65 8.30
CA THR A 46 -6.26 -8.78 8.64
C THR A 46 -5.70 -10.12 8.18
N ALA A 47 -4.92 -10.10 7.08
CA ALA A 47 -4.23 -11.27 6.54
C ALA A 47 -2.96 -11.68 7.29
N ARG A 48 -2.56 -10.93 8.34
CA ARG A 48 -1.29 -11.13 9.07
C ARG A 48 -0.05 -11.17 8.16
N ALA A 49 -0.08 -10.38 7.09
CA ALA A 49 1.03 -10.20 6.16
C ALA A 49 2.26 -9.65 6.90
N LYS A 50 3.44 -10.09 6.49
CA LYS A 50 4.73 -9.71 7.06
C LYS A 50 5.51 -8.85 6.09
N LYS A 51 6.52 -8.14 6.59
CA LYS A 51 7.45 -7.39 5.76
C LYS A 51 8.05 -8.29 4.68
N GLY A 52 7.95 -7.86 3.42
CA GLY A 52 8.40 -8.62 2.24
C GLY A 52 7.30 -9.40 1.53
N ASP A 53 6.14 -9.60 2.15
CA ASP A 53 5.02 -10.30 1.50
C ASP A 53 4.43 -9.45 0.38
N GLU A 54 4.06 -10.11 -0.72
CA GLU A 54 3.30 -9.50 -1.80
C GLU A 54 1.80 -9.62 -1.51
N VAL A 55 1.09 -8.50 -1.60
CA VAL A 55 -0.34 -8.42 -1.31
C VAL A 55 -1.07 -7.72 -2.46
N GLU A 56 -2.31 -8.12 -2.69
CA GLU A 56 -3.22 -7.39 -3.56
C GLU A 56 -3.88 -6.26 -2.76
N LEU A 57 -3.96 -5.07 -3.37
CA LEU A 57 -4.42 -3.82 -2.77
C LEU A 57 -5.76 -3.43 -3.38
#